data_AF-A0A2V9KM85-F1
#
_entry.id   AF-A0A2V9KM85-F1
#
_cell.length_a   1.000
_cell.length_b   1.000
_cell.length_c   1.000
_cell.angle_alpha   90.00
_cell.angle_beta   90.00
_cell.angle_gamma   90.00
#
_symmetry.space_group_name_H-M   'P 1'
#
loop_
_entity.id
_entity.type
_entity.pdbx_description
1 polymer ?
#
loop_
_entity_poly.entity_id
_entity_poly.type
_entity_poly.pdbx_seq_one_letter_code
_entity_poly.pdbx_strand_id
1 'polypeptide(L)'
;MTLRAYIYFALTFLLGVVVGGAGVFYYAWHWGHWRHGFSKERVVRRLSKDLKLSDEQVQQLNHIYDDSEKQYGQLQQQIEPQAQALRQQTTDRIRKILNPDQAPKFEEIVRRREEERMRRRRGP
;
A
#
# COMPACT_ATOMS: atom_id res chain seq x y z
N MET A 1 -45.08 -4.27 -20.39
CA MET A 1 -44.07 -5.30 -20.75
C MET A 1 -42.62 -4.83 -20.61
N THR A 2 -42.34 -3.51 -20.62
CA THR A 2 -40.96 -2.96 -20.68
C THR A 2 -40.25 -2.84 -19.33
N LEU A 3 -40.96 -2.60 -18.22
CA LEU A 3 -40.34 -2.38 -16.89
C LEU A 3 -39.56 -3.61 -16.39
N ARG A 4 -40.07 -4.82 -16.63
CA ARG A 4 -39.40 -6.06 -16.25
C ARG A 4 -38.11 -6.26 -17.05
N ALA A 5 -38.12 -5.93 -18.35
CA ALA A 5 -36.93 -6.01 -19.19
C ALA A 5 -35.82 -5.04 -18.74
N TYR A 6 -36.17 -3.82 -18.32
CA TYR A 6 -35.19 -2.88 -17.75
C TYR A 6 -34.62 -3.35 -16.41
N ILE A 7 -35.43 -4.00 -15.56
CA ILE A 7 -34.95 -4.58 -14.30
C ILE A 7 -33.94 -5.70 -14.56
N TYR A 8 -34.23 -6.61 -15.50
CA TYR A 8 -33.29 -7.66 -15.86
C TYR A 8 -32.00 -7.10 -16.48
N PHE A 9 -32.10 -6.07 -17.31
CA PHE A 9 -30.94 -5.40 -17.90
C PHE A 9 -30.08 -4.70 -16.84
N ALA A 10 -30.69 -4.01 -15.89
CA ALA A 10 -29.97 -3.36 -14.79
C ALA A 10 -29.29 -4.39 -13.87
N LEU A 11 -29.97 -5.53 -13.60
CA LEU A 11 -29.42 -6.62 -12.79
C LEU A 11 -28.21 -7.28 -13.45
N THR A 12 -28.27 -7.59 -14.75
CA THR A 12 -27.14 -8.20 -15.45
C THR A 12 -25.96 -7.24 -15.59
N PHE A 13 -26.23 -5.95 -15.82
CA PHE A 13 -25.20 -4.91 -15.83
C PHE A 13 -24.50 -4.78 -14.48
N LEU A 14 -25.26 -4.73 -13.38
CA LEU A 14 -24.71 -4.70 -12.02
C LEU A 14 -23.86 -5.94 -11.73
N LEU A 15 -24.33 -7.12 -12.15
CA LEU A 15 -23.59 -8.37 -11.97
C LEU A 15 -22.27 -8.35 -12.75
N GLY A 16 -22.27 -7.81 -13.97
CA GLY A 16 -21.06 -7.58 -14.77
C GLY A 16 -20.07 -6.62 -14.11
N VAL A 17 -20.55 -5.53 -13.51
CA VAL A 17 -19.70 -4.57 -12.76
C VAL A 17 -19.09 -5.22 -11.52
N VAL A 18 -19.85 -6.05 -10.80
CA VAL A 18 -19.34 -6.77 -9.62
C VAL A 18 -18.28 -7.79 -10.01
N VAL A 19 -18.50 -8.59 -11.06
CA VAL A 19 -17.54 -9.59 -11.54
C VAL A 19 -16.29 -8.92 -12.13
N GLY A 20 -16.45 -7.88 -12.96
CA GLY A 20 -15.35 -7.13 -13.53
C GLY A 20 -14.52 -6.41 -12.46
N GLY A 21 -15.19 -5.79 -11.48
CA GLY A 21 -14.54 -5.17 -10.32
C GLY A 21 -13.78 -6.18 -9.47
N ALA A 22 -14.35 -7.36 -9.22
CA ALA A 22 -13.69 -8.45 -8.52
C ALA A 22 -12.46 -8.98 -9.27
N GLY A 23 -12.52 -9.07 -10.60
CA GLY A 23 -11.38 -9.48 -11.45
C GLY A 23 -10.23 -8.48 -11.43
N VAL A 24 -10.52 -7.18 -11.59
CA VAL A 24 -9.51 -6.11 -11.48
C VAL A 24 -8.93 -6.05 -10.07
N PHE A 25 -9.77 -6.22 -9.04
CA PHE A 25 -9.32 -6.26 -7.64
C PHE A 25 -8.44 -7.48 -7.37
N TYR A 26 -8.81 -8.67 -7.85
CA TYR A 26 -8.03 -9.90 -7.71
C TYR A 26 -6.69 -9.79 -8.43
N TYR A 27 -6.68 -9.27 -9.67
CA TYR A 27 -5.44 -9.06 -10.42
C TYR A 27 -4.54 -8.00 -9.77
N ALA A 28 -5.09 -6.86 -9.33
CA ALA A 28 -4.34 -5.86 -8.60
C ALA A 28 -3.80 -6.40 -7.26
N TRP A 29 -4.56 -7.26 -6.58
CA TRP A 29 -4.18 -7.90 -5.33
C TRP A 29 -3.07 -8.95 -5.52
N HIS A 30 -3.19 -9.78 -6.56
CA HIS A 30 -2.29 -10.92 -6.78
C HIS A 30 -1.05 -10.58 -7.61
N TRP A 31 -1.12 -9.59 -8.51
CA TRP A 31 -0.04 -9.14 -9.40
C TRP A 31 0.47 -7.72 -9.11
N GLY A 32 -0.13 -6.96 -8.18
CA GLY A 32 0.38 -5.66 -7.70
C GLY A 32 1.69 -5.72 -6.89
N HIS A 33 2.44 -6.82 -6.99
CA HIS A 33 3.66 -7.12 -6.22
C HIS A 33 4.95 -6.97 -7.02
N TRP A 34 4.97 -6.19 -8.10
CA TRP A 34 6.23 -5.68 -8.67
C TRP A 34 6.76 -4.49 -7.86
N ARG A 35 6.86 -4.65 -6.54
CA ARG A 35 7.75 -3.83 -5.72
C ARG A 35 9.03 -4.62 -5.58
N HIS A 36 9.86 -4.61 -6.61
CA HIS A 36 11.27 -4.84 -6.36
C HIS A 36 11.71 -3.73 -5.41
N GLY A 37 11.75 -4.04 -4.11
CA GLY A 37 12.29 -3.15 -3.10
C GLY A 37 13.69 -2.70 -3.54
N PHE A 38 14.05 -1.48 -3.15
CA PHE A 38 15.43 -1.02 -3.25
C PHE A 38 16.32 -2.08 -2.59
N SER A 39 17.19 -2.72 -3.36
CA SER A 39 18.24 -3.58 -2.83
C SER A 39 19.53 -2.81 -2.99
N LYS A 40 20.10 -2.41 -1.85
CA LYS A 40 21.38 -1.74 -1.76
C LYS A 40 22.43 -2.47 -2.60
N GLU A 41 22.47 -3.79 -2.49
CA GLU A 41 23.45 -4.63 -3.20
C GLU A 41 23.28 -4.56 -4.72
N ARG A 42 22.04 -4.54 -5.23
CA ARG A 42 21.80 -4.40 -6.68
C ARG A 42 22.24 -3.04 -7.19
N VAL A 43 21.96 -1.99 -6.42
CA VAL A 43 22.29 -0.61 -6.81
C VAL A 43 23.78 -0.37 -6.74
N VAL A 44 24.45 -0.79 -5.67
CA VAL A 44 25.90 -0.73 -5.52
C VAL A 44 26.55 -1.51 -6.67
N ARG A 45 26.17 -2.78 -6.92
CA ARG A 45 26.74 -3.56 -8.05
C ARG A 45 26.58 -2.88 -9.40
N ARG A 46 25.43 -2.26 -9.66
CA ARG A 46 25.18 -1.53 -10.92
C ARG A 46 26.09 -0.31 -11.02
N LEU A 47 26.13 0.54 -9.99
CA LEU A 47 26.95 1.75 -9.97
C LEU A 47 28.44 1.42 -10.03
N SER A 48 28.89 0.38 -9.32
CA SER A 48 30.26 -0.12 -9.41
C SER A 48 30.65 -0.48 -10.83
N LYS A 49 29.77 -1.19 -11.56
CA LYS A 49 30.02 -1.62 -12.93
C LYS A 49 29.98 -0.45 -13.92
N ASP A 50 28.93 0.37 -13.84
CA ASP A 50 28.66 1.43 -14.82
C ASP A 50 29.66 2.58 -14.69
N LEU A 51 30.11 2.88 -13.45
CA LEU A 51 31.06 3.95 -13.16
C LEU A 51 32.50 3.45 -12.97
N LYS A 52 32.73 2.13 -13.04
CA LYS A 52 34.03 1.48 -12.81
C LYS A 52 34.67 1.91 -11.49
N LEU A 53 33.88 1.82 -10.40
CA LEU A 53 34.32 2.23 -9.07
C LEU A 53 35.47 1.35 -8.56
N SER A 54 36.44 1.94 -7.87
CA SER A 54 37.47 1.20 -7.12
C SER A 54 36.87 0.55 -5.86
N ASP A 55 37.58 -0.40 -5.27
CA ASP A 55 37.13 -1.07 -4.03
C ASP A 55 36.90 -0.08 -2.88
N GLU A 56 37.76 0.94 -2.77
CA GLU A 56 37.61 2.02 -1.79
C GLU A 56 36.33 2.84 -2.05
N GLN A 57 36.02 3.16 -3.31
CA GLN A 57 34.79 3.88 -3.67
C GLN A 57 33.54 3.03 -3.41
N VAL A 58 33.62 1.71 -3.63
CA VAL A 58 32.51 0.79 -3.31
C VAL A 58 32.28 0.72 -1.80
N GLN A 59 33.33 0.70 -0.98
CA GLN A 59 33.21 0.76 0.47
C GLN A 59 32.56 2.07 0.94
N GLN A 60 33.01 3.21 0.40
CA GLN A 60 32.41 4.51 0.69
C GLN A 60 30.94 4.57 0.28
N LEU A 61 30.59 4.06 -0.91
CA LEU A 61 29.21 4.02 -1.38
C LEU A 61 28.32 3.16 -0.48
N ASN A 62 28.82 2.02 0.00
CA ASN A 62 28.09 1.19 0.96
C ASN A 62 27.82 1.95 2.27
N HIS A 63 28.82 2.65 2.80
CA HIS A 63 28.70 3.45 4.02
C HIS A 63 27.66 4.58 3.86
N ILE A 64 27.67 5.28 2.73
CA ILE A 64 26.68 6.34 2.43
C ILE A 64 25.26 5.78 2.47
N TYR A 65 25.03 4.61 1.87
CA TYR A 65 23.71 3.98 1.89
C TYR A 65 23.31 3.48 3.29
N ASP A 66 24.23 2.93 4.07
CA ASP A 66 23.96 2.51 5.45
C ASP A 66 23.56 3.69 6.35
N ASP A 67 24.28 4.81 6.24
CA ASP A 67 23.96 6.01 6.99
C ASP A 67 22.63 6.61 6.56
N SER A 68 22.36 6.62 5.26
CA SER A 68 21.08 7.08 4.72
C SER A 68 19.92 6.22 5.25
N GLU A 69 20.07 4.90 5.26
CA GLU A 69 19.06 3.98 5.78
C GLU A 69 18.78 4.24 7.27
N LYS A 70 19.82 4.45 8.08
CA LYS A 70 19.67 4.84 9.50
C LYS A 70 18.93 6.16 9.66
N GLN A 71 19.30 7.18 8.89
CA GLN A 71 18.65 8.50 8.93
C GLN A 71 17.17 8.41 8.54
N TYR A 72 16.84 7.66 7.48
CA TYR A 72 15.46 7.40 7.11
C TYR A 72 14.70 6.65 8.20
N GLY A 73 15.31 5.65 8.82
CA GLY A 73 14.72 4.92 9.95
C GLY A 73 14.38 5.84 11.14
N GLN A 74 15.29 6.74 11.51
CA GLN A 74 15.08 7.72 12.56
C GLN A 74 13.96 8.71 12.22
N LEU A 75 13.95 9.24 10.99
CA LEU A 75 12.90 10.13 10.52
C LEU A 75 11.53 9.45 10.53
N GLN A 76 11.49 8.18 10.09
CA GLN A 76 10.27 7.38 10.09
C GLN A 76 9.73 7.21 11.51
N GLN A 77 10.59 6.94 12.51
CA GLN A 77 10.18 6.81 13.92
C GLN A 77 9.59 8.12 14.48
N GLN A 78 10.10 9.28 14.07
CA GLN A 78 9.57 10.58 14.49
C GLN A 78 8.21 10.91 13.84
N ILE A 79 8.04 10.57 12.58
CA ILE A 79 6.82 10.88 11.80
C ILE A 79 5.70 9.87 12.09
N GLU A 80 6.04 8.61 12.39
CA GLU A 80 5.10 7.54 12.63
C GLU A 80 3.94 7.89 13.59
N PRO A 81 4.20 8.43 14.80
CA PRO A 81 3.13 8.77 15.75
C PRO A 81 2.21 9.88 15.21
N GLN A 82 2.77 10.89 14.56
CA GLN A 82 2.00 11.98 13.96
C GLN A 82 1.09 11.45 12.85
N ALA A 83 1.62 10.57 12.01
CA ALA A 83 0.85 9.92 10.96
C ALA A 83 -0.25 9.01 11.55
N GLN A 84 -0.02 8.38 12.70
CA GLN A 84 -1.03 7.57 13.38
C GLN A 84 -2.17 8.41 13.94
N ALA A 85 -1.84 9.53 14.59
CA ALA A 85 -2.83 10.47 15.10
C ALA A 85 -3.71 11.02 13.96
N LEU A 86 -3.10 11.44 12.85
CA LEU A 86 -3.84 11.95 11.69
C LEU A 86 -4.80 10.88 11.10
N ARG A 87 -4.36 9.61 11.06
CA ARG A 87 -5.23 8.50 10.61
C ARG A 87 -6.42 8.30 11.54
N GLN A 88 -6.20 8.28 12.86
CA GLN A 88 -7.27 8.13 13.84
C GLN A 88 -8.28 9.28 13.71
N GLN A 89 -7.80 10.52 13.68
CA GLN A 89 -8.65 11.70 13.48
C GLN A 89 -9.47 11.61 12.18
N THR A 90 -8.86 11.14 11.09
CA THR A 90 -9.55 10.95 9.80
C THR A 90 -10.64 9.88 9.92
N THR A 91 -10.33 8.74 10.54
CA THR A 91 -11.30 7.68 10.80
C THR A 91 -12.48 8.18 11.64
N ASP A 92 -12.22 8.95 12.70
CA ASP A 92 -13.27 9.49 13.57
C ASP A 92 -14.16 10.51 12.85
N ARG A 93 -13.58 11.34 11.97
CA ARG A 93 -14.35 12.25 11.12
C ARG A 93 -15.26 11.49 10.15
N ILE A 94 -14.78 10.38 9.60
CA ILE A 94 -15.61 9.53 8.74
C ILE A 94 -16.74 8.88 9.55
N ARG A 95 -16.46 8.35 10.74
CA ARG A 95 -17.50 7.75 11.61
C ARG A 95 -18.69 8.68 11.85
N LYS A 96 -18.42 9.98 12.03
CA LYS A 96 -19.45 11.00 12.31
C LYS A 96 -20.43 11.24 11.16
N ILE A 97 -20.09 10.87 9.93
CA ILE A 97 -20.96 11.06 8.75
C ILE A 97 -21.64 9.77 8.29
N LEU A 98 -21.39 8.65 8.99
CA LEU A 98 -21.97 7.35 8.64
C LEU A 98 -23.30 7.14 9.35
N ASN A 99 -24.23 6.51 8.64
CA ASN A 99 -25.46 6.01 9.25
C ASN A 99 -25.18 4.73 10.05
N PRO A 100 -26.04 4.36 11.02
CA PRO A 100 -25.85 3.16 11.86
C PRO A 100 -25.59 1.87 11.06
N ASP A 101 -26.29 1.69 9.94
CA ASP A 101 -26.15 0.50 9.09
C ASP A 101 -24.78 0.42 8.37
N GLN A 102 -24.07 1.54 8.23
CA GLN A 102 -22.79 1.63 7.54
C GLN A 102 -21.60 1.44 8.48
N ALA A 103 -21.76 1.73 9.77
CA ALA A 103 -20.68 1.68 10.76
C ALA A 103 -20.00 0.29 10.86
N PRO A 104 -20.72 -0.85 10.88
CA PRO A 104 -20.08 -2.17 10.97
C PRO A 104 -19.14 -2.45 9.79
N LYS A 105 -19.57 -2.10 8.57
CA LYS A 105 -18.77 -2.27 7.35
C LYS A 105 -17.53 -1.38 7.36
N PHE A 106 -17.66 -0.16 7.88
CA PHE A 106 -16.52 0.75 7.99
C PHE A 106 -15.47 0.25 8.98
N GLU A 107 -15.88 -0.27 10.15
CA GLU A 107 -14.94 -0.86 11.12
C GLU A 107 -14.17 -2.05 10.54
N GLU A 108 -14.84 -2.91 9.74
CA GLU A 108 -14.17 -4.00 9.04
C GLU A 108 -13.09 -3.50 8.07
N ILE A 109 -13.41 -2.44 7.30
CA ILE A 109 -12.45 -1.81 6.38
C ILE A 109 -11.25 -1.23 7.15
N VAL A 110 -11.50 -0.55 8.26
CA VAL A 110 -10.45 0.03 9.12
C VAL A 110 -9.55 -1.08 9.66
N ARG A 111 -10.13 -2.14 10.22
CA ARG A 111 -9.39 -3.29 10.76
C ARG A 111 -8.52 -3.96 9.70
N ARG A 112 -9.08 -4.25 8.53
CA ARG A 112 -8.33 -4.86 7.41
C ARG A 112 -7.14 -3.99 6.99
N ARG A 113 -7.34 -2.68 6.85
CA ARG A 113 -6.26 -1.74 6.51
C ARG A 113 -5.17 -1.70 7.57
N GLU A 114 -5.55 -1.82 8.84
CA GLU A 114 -4.59 -1.86 9.94
C GLU A 114 -3.77 -3.16 9.93
N GLU A 115 -4.42 -4.31 9.75
CA GLU A 115 -3.76 -5.61 9.61
C GLU A 115 -2.77 -5.62 8.43
N GLU A 116 -3.18 -5.12 7.26
CA GLU A 116 -2.32 -4.99 6.09
C GLU A 116 -1.09 -4.11 6.38
N ARG A 117 -1.26 -3.02 7.15
CA ARG A 117 -0.14 -2.17 7.58
C ARG A 117 0.78 -2.89 8.56
N MET A 118 0.25 -3.62 9.53
CA MET A 118 1.07 -4.39 10.47
C MET A 118 1.87 -5.46 9.76
N ARG A 119 1.27 -6.16 8.78
CA ARG A 119 1.96 -7.15 7.93
C ARG A 119 3.11 -6.49 7.16
N ARG A 120 2.87 -5.34 6.54
CA ARG A 120 3.92 -4.60 5.81
C ARG A 120 5.07 -4.13 6.70
N ARG A 121 4.80 -3.81 7.96
CA ARG A 121 5.84 -3.39 8.94
C ARG A 121 6.68 -4.55 9.45
N ARG A 122 6.08 -5.73 9.61
CA ARG A 122 6.78 -6.92 10.09
C ARG A 122 7.77 -7.50 9.06
N GLY A 123 7.71 -7.05 7.80
CA GLY A 123 8.47 -7.66 6.71
C GLY A 123 8.00 -9.09 6.42
N PRO A 124 8.43 -9.70 5.30
CA PRO A 124 8.42 -11.16 5.18
C PRO A 124 9.39 -11.81 6.18
#